data_AF-A0A843HLA9-F1
#
_entry.id   AF-A0A843HLA9-F1
#
_cell.length_a   1.000
_cell.length_b   1.000
_cell.length_c   1.000
_cell.angle_alpha   90.00
_cell.angle_beta   90.00
_cell.angle_gamma   90.00
#
_symmetry.space_group_name_H-M   'P 1'
#
loop_
_entity.id
_entity.type
_entity.pdbx_description
1 polymer ?
#
loop_
_entity_poly.entity_id
_entity_poly.type
_entity_poly.pdbx_seq_one_letter_code
_entity_poly.pdbx_strand_id
1 'polypeptide(L)' 'SEELEAARDEAFKAMEDKAKELGANGIIGLKISYNNLGGTMGNTILVTVYGTAVSYK' A
#
# COMPACT_ATOMS: atom_id res chain seq x y z
N SER A 1 -10.18 -8.01 9.99
CA SER A 1 -10.69 -6.92 10.84
C SER A 1 -10.91 -5.73 9.96
N GLU A 2 -12.00 -4.99 10.20
CA GLU A 2 -12.37 -3.79 9.43
C GLU A 2 -11.23 -2.76 9.38
N GLU A 3 -10.46 -2.64 10.48
CA GLU A 3 -9.27 -1.79 10.57
C GLU A 3 -8.14 -2.19 9.60
N LEU A 4 -7.91 -3.49 9.39
CA LEU A 4 -6.87 -3.97 8.48
C LEU A 4 -7.26 -3.69 7.02
N GLU A 5 -8.54 -3.82 6.72
CA GLU A 5 -9.08 -3.51 5.39
C GLU A 5 -9.00 -2.00 5.11
N ALA A 6 -9.42 -1.17 6.07
CA ALA A 6 -9.26 0.28 5.97
C ALA A 6 -7.79 0.71 5.78
N ALA A 7 -6.87 0.14 6.55
CA ALA A 7 -5.43 0.43 6.42
C ALA A 7 -4.87 -0.02 5.06
N ARG A 8 -5.35 -1.15 4.53
CA ARG A 8 -4.97 -1.64 3.20
C ARG A 8 -5.45 -0.68 2.12
N ASP A 9 -6.70 -0.27 2.17
CA ASP A 9 -7.32 0.57 1.16
C ASP A 9 -6.70 1.98 1.17
N GLU A 10 -6.37 2.52 2.35
CA GLU A 10 -5.62 3.77 2.46
C GLU A 10 -4.21 3.67 1.87
N ALA A 11 -3.49 2.57 2.14
CA ALA A 11 -2.17 2.34 1.58
C ALA A 11 -2.21 2.27 0.04
N PHE A 12 -3.21 1.58 -0.52
CA PHE A 12 -3.44 1.53 -1.97
C PHE A 12 -3.70 2.91 -2.56
N LYS A 13 -4.62 3.66 -1.96
CA LYS A 13 -4.96 5.01 -2.42
C LYS A 13 -3.73 5.92 -2.43
N ALA A 14 -2.93 5.90 -1.37
CA ALA A 14 -1.71 6.68 -1.29
C ALA A 14 -0.67 6.29 -2.37
N MET A 15 -0.58 5.01 -2.73
CA MET A 15 0.30 4.54 -3.81
C MET A 15 -0.23 4.95 -5.20
N GLU A 16 -1.54 4.84 -5.42
CA GLU A 16 -2.18 5.27 -6.66
C GLU A 16 -2.05 6.77 -6.88
N ASP A 17 -2.26 7.58 -5.86
CA ASP A 17 -2.15 9.03 -5.95
C ASP A 17 -0.73 9.46 -6.30
N LYS A 18 0.29 8.83 -5.68
CA LYS A 18 1.70 9.01 -6.06
C LYS A 18 1.98 8.59 -7.51
N ALA A 19 1.40 7.48 -7.98
CA ALA A 19 1.59 7.04 -9.36
C ALA A 19 0.94 8.02 -10.35
N LYS A 20 -0.24 8.56 -10.02
CA LYS A 20 -0.94 9.58 -10.82
C LYS A 20 -0.15 10.89 -10.88
N GLU A 21 0.45 11.32 -9.76
CA GLU A 21 1.35 12.49 -9.71
C GLU A 21 2.56 12.34 -10.65
N LEU A 22 3.02 11.11 -10.88
CA LEU A 22 4.09 10.79 -11.83
C LEU A 22 3.59 10.67 -13.29
N GLY A 23 2.29 10.86 -13.56
CA GLY A 23 1.70 10.70 -14.89
C GLY A 23 1.59 9.23 -15.35
N ALA A 24 1.71 8.28 -14.41
CA ALA A 24 1.52 6.87 -14.71
C ALA A 24 0.04 6.54 -14.93
N ASN A 25 -0.24 5.60 -15.83
CA ASN A 25 -1.58 5.06 -16.09
C ASN A 25 -1.71 3.59 -15.66
N GLY A 26 -0.67 3.01 -15.07
CA GLY A 26 -0.72 1.71 -14.44
C GLY A 26 0.32 1.54 -13.33
N ILE A 27 0.10 0.53 -12.50
CA ILE A 27 1.07 0.06 -11.49
C ILE A 27 1.23 -1.45 -11.69
N ILE A 28 2.46 -1.90 -11.92
CA ILE A 28 2.80 -3.33 -12.10
C ILE A 28 3.68 -3.83 -10.96
N GLY A 29 3.78 -5.15 -10.83
CA GLY A 29 4.61 -5.76 -9.77
C GLY A 29 4.10 -5.46 -8.36
N LEU A 30 2.78 -5.31 -8.21
CA LEU A 30 2.14 -5.02 -6.94
C LEU A 30 2.46 -6.10 -5.91
N LYS A 31 2.86 -5.67 -4.71
CA LYS A 31 2.99 -6.55 -3.55
C LYS A 31 2.60 -5.82 -2.27
N ILE A 32 2.06 -6.60 -1.35
CA ILE A 32 1.60 -6.14 -0.04
C ILE A 32 2.39 -6.90 1.03
N SER A 33 2.88 -6.18 2.03
CA SER A 33 3.54 -6.75 3.20
C SER A 33 2.82 -6.31 4.46
N TYR A 34 2.60 -7.27 5.36
CA TYR A 34 2.04 -7.06 6.68
C TYR A 34 3.13 -7.31 7.72
N ASN A 35 3.45 -6.29 8.50
CA ASN A 35 4.48 -6.35 9.52
C ASN A 35 3.85 -6.09 10.88
N ASN A 36 3.94 -7.06 11.78
CA ASN A 36 3.55 -6.85 13.17
C ASN A 36 4.63 -5.99 13.82
N LEU A 37 4.27 -4.76 14.18
CA LEU A 37 5.15 -3.84 14.91
C LEU A 37 5.02 -3.99 16.44
N GLY A 38 4.29 -5.01 16.87
CA GLY A 38 4.03 -5.32 18.28
C GLY A 38 5.27 -5.76 19.04
N GLY A 39 5.67 -4.97 20.04
CA GLY A 39 6.47 -5.45 21.18
C GLY A 39 5.59 -6.14 22.24
N THR A 40 6.05 -6.21 23.49
CA THR A 40 5.47 -7.02 24.59
C THR A 40 3.98 -6.80 24.89
N MET A 41 3.33 -5.72 24.40
CA MET A 41 1.91 -5.43 24.67
C MET A 41 1.11 -4.82 23.49
N GLY A 42 1.63 -4.77 22.26
CA GLY A 42 0.97 -4.08 21.14
C GLY A 42 0.56 -5.02 20.00
N ASN A 43 -0.62 -4.85 19.42
CA ASN A 43 -1.13 -5.60 18.26
C ASN A 43 -1.12 -4.78 16.94
N THR A 44 -0.30 -3.74 16.85
CA THR A 44 -0.22 -2.88 15.65
C THR A 44 0.34 -3.64 14.45
N ILE A 45 -0.39 -3.56 13.33
CA ILE A 45 0.02 -4.13 12.05
C ILE A 45 0.30 -2.99 11.08
N LEU A 46 1.52 -2.93 10.56
CA LEU A 46 1.90 -2.08 9.45
C LEU A 46 1.53 -2.76 8.14
N VAL A 47 0.76 -2.06 7.30
CA VAL A 47 0.47 -2.46 5.93
C VAL A 47 1.34 -1.64 4.99
N THR A 48 2.15 -2.32 4.19
CA THR A 48 3.00 -1.67 3.17
C THR A 48 2.62 -2.19 1.80
N VAL A 49 2.26 -1.29 0.89
CA VAL A 49 2.03 -1.61 -0.53
C VAL A 49 3.17 -1.03 -1.38
N TYR A 50 3.55 -1.77 -2.42
CA TYR A 50 4.61 -1.35 -3.32
C TYR A 50 4.37 -1.92 -4.72
N GLY A 51 4.85 -1.18 -5.71
CA GLY A 51 4.75 -1.52 -7.13
C GLY A 51 5.58 -0.55 -7.96
N THR A 52 5.56 -0.75 -9.27
CA THR A 52 6.25 0.08 -10.25
C THR A 52 5.21 0.86 -11.05
N ALA A 53 5.24 2.18 -10.93
CA ALA A 53 4.44 3.08 -11.74
C ALA A 53 4.91 3.01 -13.20
N VAL A 54 3.99 2.80 -14.13
CA VAL A 54 4.28 2.68 -15.56
C VAL A 54 3.35 3.57 -16.38
N SER A 55 3.88 4.09 -17.47
CA SER A 55 3.11 4.73 -18.52
C SER A 55 3.21 3.88 -19.78
N TYR A 56 2.06 3.44 -20.29
CA TYR A 56 1.96 2.73 -21.57
C TYR A 56 0.99 3.45 -22.49
N LYS A 57 1.08 3.18 -23.80
CA LYS A 57 0.22 3.77 -24.83
C LYS A 57 -1.01 2.91 -25.09
#